data_AF-A0A532EV54-F1
#
_entry.id   AF-A0A532EV54-F1
#
_cell.length_a   1.000
_cell.length_b   1.000
_cell.length_c   1.000
_cell.angle_alpha   90.00
_cell.angle_beta   90.00
_cell.angle_gamma   90.00
#
_symmetry.space_group_name_H-M   'P 1'
#
loop_
_entity.id
_entity.type
_entity.pdbx_description
1 polymer ?
#
loop_
_entity_poly.entity_id
_entity_poly.type
_entity_poly.pdbx_seq_one_letter_code
_entity_poly.pdbx_strand_id
1 'polypeptide(L)'
;MGEIGFKTERDGTITVDDAKLDGVLNSKYSAVKSLFITQSGVAGVAQRVNNAIDAIDDIGTGSLTVRKNALTKQLSSLTVEIDRKEDALSAYEESLKRQYAALDGLLSRLKGQSTFLQSQQSQGSR
;
A
#
# COMPACT_ATOMS: atom_id res chain seq x y z
N MET A 1 33.54 12.05 -18.39
CA MET A 1 32.23 12.49 -18.91
C MET A 1 32.30 13.91 -19.45
N GLY A 2 32.68 14.91 -18.64
CA GLY A 2 32.83 16.30 -19.09
C GLY A 2 33.85 16.49 -20.23
N GLU A 3 34.87 15.63 -20.28
CA GLU A 3 35.86 15.62 -21.38
C GLU A 3 35.33 15.08 -22.71
N ILE A 4 34.20 14.35 -22.68
CA ILE A 4 33.56 13.71 -23.85
C ILE A 4 32.29 14.49 -24.25
N GLY A 5 31.98 15.61 -23.58
CA GLY A 5 30.81 16.44 -23.88
C GLY A 5 29.58 16.18 -23.00
N PHE A 6 29.67 15.30 -22.01
CA PHE A 6 28.57 15.05 -21.06
C PHE A 6 28.81 15.74 -19.73
N LYS A 7 27.88 16.58 -19.29
CA LYS A 7 27.95 17.26 -17.99
C LYS A 7 26.77 16.85 -17.13
N THR A 8 27.06 16.45 -15.90
CA THR A 8 26.04 16.21 -14.87
C THR A 8 25.84 17.50 -14.10
N GLU A 9 24.62 18.02 -14.14
CA GLU A 9 24.22 19.21 -13.40
C GLU A 9 23.94 18.88 -11.93
N ARG A 10 23.80 19.91 -11.08
CA ARG A 10 23.58 19.74 -9.63
C ARG A 10 22.29 18.97 -9.30
N ASP A 11 21.29 19.06 -10.17
CA ASP A 11 20.01 18.36 -10.06
C ASP A 11 20.07 16.92 -10.60
N GLY A 12 21.21 16.49 -11.15
CA GLY A 12 21.39 15.18 -11.78
C GLY A 12 21.03 15.14 -13.26
N THR A 13 20.54 16.23 -13.85
CA THR A 13 20.29 16.33 -15.29
C THR A 13 21.61 16.16 -16.04
N ILE A 14 21.60 15.39 -17.13
CA ILE A 14 22.76 15.27 -18.02
C ILE A 14 22.55 16.19 -19.22
N THR A 15 23.43 17.18 -19.36
CA THR A 15 23.51 18.06 -20.53
C THR A 15 24.61 17.59 -21.47
N VAL A 16 24.42 17.84 -22.78
CA VAL A 16 25.34 17.44 -23.84
C VAL A 16 25.86 18.68 -24.57
N ASP A 17 27.18 18.77 -24.71
CA ASP A 17 27.87 19.71 -25.58
C ASP A 17 28.20 18.99 -26.90
N ASP A 18 27.34 19.20 -27.90
CA ASP A 18 27.41 18.51 -29.20
C ASP A 18 28.73 18.78 -29.93
N ALA A 19 29.21 20.02 -29.92
CA ALA A 19 30.46 20.39 -30.60
C ALA A 19 31.67 19.66 -29.99
N LYS A 20 31.71 19.53 -28.66
CA LYS A 20 32.75 18.78 -27.96
C LYS A 20 32.62 17.28 -28.19
N LEU A 21 31.39 16.75 -28.14
CA LEU A 21 31.11 15.35 -28.41
C LEU A 21 31.55 14.96 -29.83
N ASP A 22 31.18 15.75 -30.83
CA ASP A 22 31.57 15.54 -32.24
C ASP A 22 33.08 15.59 -32.44
N GLY A 23 33.75 16.56 -31.81
CA GLY A 23 35.21 16.66 -31.86
C GLY A 23 35.91 15.42 -31.27
N VAL A 24 35.39 14.89 -30.16
CA VAL A 24 35.93 13.69 -29.49
C VAL A 24 35.57 12.41 -30.24
N LEU A 25 34.38 12.32 -30.86
CA LEU A 25 34.00 11.19 -31.71
C LEU A 25 34.91 11.09 -32.94
N ASN A 26 35.21 12.22 -33.59
CA ASN A 26 36.07 12.25 -34.77
C ASN A 26 37.54 11.94 -34.44
N SER A 27 38.04 12.39 -33.29
CA SER A 27 39.46 12.25 -32.92
C SER A 27 39.77 11.03 -32.05
N LYS A 28 38.79 10.53 -31.29
CA LYS A 28 38.98 9.50 -30.24
C LYS A 28 37.83 8.48 -30.20
N TYR A 29 37.26 8.14 -31.36
CA TYR A 29 36.14 7.20 -31.49
C TYR A 29 36.29 5.92 -30.66
N SER A 30 37.45 5.26 -30.73
CA SER A 30 37.69 4.01 -30.01
C SER A 30 37.58 4.17 -28.49
N ALA A 31 38.07 5.29 -27.93
CA ALA A 31 37.97 5.55 -26.50
C ALA A 31 36.52 5.82 -26.06
N VAL A 32 35.74 6.56 -26.88
CA VAL A 32 34.31 6.77 -26.62
C VAL A 32 33.56 5.43 -26.67
N LYS A 33 33.84 4.61 -27.69
CA LYS A 33 33.25 3.28 -27.83
C LYS A 33 33.54 2.40 -26.61
N SER A 34 34.78 2.37 -26.13
CA SER A 34 35.17 1.57 -24.96
C SER A 34 34.54 2.04 -23.65
N LEU A 35 34.13 3.31 -23.56
CA LEU A 35 33.43 3.82 -22.38
C LEU A 35 31.97 3.37 -22.36
N PHE A 36 31.28 3.45 -23.50
CA PHE A 36 29.84 3.19 -23.58
C PHE A 36 29.51 1.71 -23.77
N ILE A 37 30.30 1.01 -24.57
CA ILE A 37 30.07 -0.39 -24.92
C ILE A 37 30.95 -1.28 -24.04
N THR A 38 30.37 -2.38 -23.56
CA THR A 38 31.12 -3.42 -22.84
C THR A 38 32.29 -3.93 -23.70
N GLN A 39 33.49 -3.95 -23.13
CA GLN A 39 34.70 -4.48 -23.76
C GLN A 39 35.39 -5.45 -22.81
N SER A 40 35.76 -6.64 -23.30
CA SER A 40 36.58 -7.61 -22.56
C SER A 40 36.10 -7.90 -21.12
N GLY A 41 34.79 -7.98 -20.91
CA GLY A 41 34.18 -8.25 -19.59
C GLY A 41 34.00 -7.03 -18.68
N VAL A 42 34.47 -5.84 -19.09
CA VAL A 42 34.21 -4.58 -18.36
C VAL A 42 32.94 -3.96 -18.90
N ALA A 43 31.91 -3.85 -18.04
CA ALA A 43 30.64 -3.23 -18.40
C ALA A 43 30.83 -1.73 -18.73
N GLY A 44 30.44 -1.36 -19.95
CA GLY A 44 30.33 0.03 -20.38
C GLY A 44 29.16 0.75 -19.71
N VAL A 45 29.09 2.07 -19.88
CA VAL A 45 28.03 2.90 -19.28
C VAL A 45 26.63 2.39 -19.64
N ALA A 46 26.40 1.98 -20.90
CA ALA A 46 25.09 1.50 -21.34
C ALA A 46 24.66 0.24 -20.57
N GLN A 47 25.56 -0.74 -20.40
CA GLN A 47 25.26 -1.95 -19.65
C GLN A 47 25.04 -1.66 -18.17
N ARG A 48 25.78 -0.72 -17.58
CA ARG A 48 25.60 -0.31 -16.18
C ARG A 48 24.24 0.33 -15.95
N VAL A 49 23.78 1.16 -16.89
CA VAL A 49 22.43 1.75 -16.83
C VAL A 49 21.37 0.67 -16.93
N ASN A 50 21.49 -0.27 -17.88
CA ASN A 50 20.57 -1.40 -17.99
C ASN A 50 20.53 -2.22 -16.70
N ASN A 51 21.69 -2.63 -16.17
CA ASN A 51 21.74 -3.40 -14.92
C ASN A 51 21.12 -2.65 -13.73
N ALA A 52 21.24 -1.32 -13.68
CA ALA A 52 20.64 -0.51 -12.63
C ALA A 52 19.11 -0.45 -12.77
N ILE A 53 18.60 -0.37 -14.00
CA ILE A 53 17.17 -0.44 -14.29
C ILE A 53 16.65 -1.83 -13.94
N ASP A 54 17.31 -2.90 -14.41
CA ASP A 54 16.95 -4.29 -14.12
C ASP A 54 16.88 -4.55 -12.61
N ALA A 55 17.85 -4.04 -11.83
CA ALA A 55 17.82 -4.18 -10.36
C ALA A 55 16.60 -3.51 -9.69
N ILE A 56 15.98 -2.53 -10.36
CA ILE A 56 14.80 -1.83 -9.87
C ILE A 56 13.52 -2.53 -10.35
N ASP A 57 13.44 -2.89 -11.63
CA ASP A 57 12.21 -3.34 -12.29
C ASP A 57 12.10 -4.86 -12.49
N ASP A 58 13.12 -5.62 -12.10
CA ASP A 58 13.09 -7.08 -12.16
C ASP A 58 11.82 -7.64 -11.48
N ILE A 59 11.17 -8.57 -12.19
CA ILE A 59 9.84 -9.07 -11.84
C ILE A 59 9.87 -9.97 -10.60
N GLY A 60 11.02 -10.52 -10.23
CA GLY A 60 11.15 -11.40 -9.05
C GLY A 60 11.74 -10.69 -7.83
N THR A 61 12.82 -9.96 -8.05
CA THR A 61 13.74 -9.45 -7.03
C THR A 61 13.90 -7.93 -7.07
N GLY A 62 13.39 -7.28 -8.11
CA GLY A 62 13.46 -5.84 -8.28
C GLY A 62 12.82 -5.10 -7.11
N SER A 63 13.44 -4.00 -6.70
CA SER A 63 12.98 -3.22 -5.55
C SER A 63 11.52 -2.75 -5.68
N LEU A 64 11.08 -2.42 -6.89
CA LEU A 64 9.69 -2.03 -7.16
C LEU A 64 8.72 -3.20 -6.97
N THR A 65 9.08 -4.39 -7.47
CA THR A 65 8.31 -5.62 -7.29
C THR A 65 8.19 -5.98 -5.81
N VAL A 66 9.29 -5.96 -5.07
CA VAL A 66 9.31 -6.25 -3.62
C VAL A 66 8.38 -5.28 -2.88
N ARG A 67 8.45 -3.99 -3.20
CA ARG A 67 7.59 -2.98 -2.57
C ARG A 67 6.12 -3.20 -2.93
N LYS A 68 5.80 -3.48 -4.19
CA LYS A 68 4.45 -3.80 -4.66
C LYS A 68 3.87 -5.00 -3.90
N ASN A 69 4.62 -6.09 -3.80
CA ASN A 69 4.18 -7.30 -3.12
C ASN A 69 3.93 -7.07 -1.62
N ALA A 70 4.81 -6.30 -0.96
CA ALA A 70 4.61 -5.92 0.44
C ALA A 70 3.32 -5.11 0.64
N LEU A 71 3.04 -4.13 -0.23
CA LEU A 71 1.81 -3.33 -0.19
C LEU A 71 0.57 -4.19 -0.45
N THR A 72 0.60 -5.08 -1.43
CA THR A 72 -0.50 -6.02 -1.71
C THR A 72 -0.79 -6.91 -0.50
N LYS A 73 0.25 -7.40 0.18
CA LYS A 73 0.10 -8.23 1.39
C LYS A 73 -0.49 -7.44 2.56
N GLN A 74 -0.07 -6.19 2.73
CA GLN A 74 -0.64 -5.28 3.74
C GLN A 74 -2.12 -5.02 3.45
N LEU A 75 -2.46 -4.74 2.19
CA LEU A 75 -3.85 -4.54 1.76
C LEU A 75 -4.71 -5.77 2.07
N SER A 76 -4.26 -6.96 1.68
CA SER A 76 -4.98 -8.21 1.93
C SER A 76 -5.16 -8.47 3.43
N SER A 77 -4.15 -8.18 4.25
CA SER A 77 -4.23 -8.35 5.71
C SER A 77 -5.25 -7.38 6.32
N LEU A 78 -5.29 -6.13 5.83
CA LEU A 78 -6.25 -5.12 6.26
C LEU A 78 -7.68 -5.50 5.86
N THR A 79 -7.89 -6.01 4.65
CA THR A 79 -9.21 -6.51 4.21
C THR A 79 -9.72 -7.61 5.15
N VAL A 80 -8.90 -8.60 5.48
CA VAL A 80 -9.29 -9.66 6.42
C VAL A 80 -9.59 -9.12 7.82
N GLU A 81 -8.87 -8.08 8.27
CA GLU A 81 -9.16 -7.45 9.56
C GLU A 81 -10.49 -6.68 9.54
N ILE A 82 -10.82 -6.02 8.43
CA ILE A 82 -12.10 -5.33 8.23
C ILE A 82 -13.24 -6.34 8.28
N ASP A 83 -13.16 -7.43 7.50
CA ASP A 83 -14.21 -8.45 7.45
C ASP A 83 -14.51 -9.02 8.86
N ARG A 84 -13.46 -9.33 9.63
CA ARG A 84 -13.62 -9.80 11.02
C ARG A 84 -14.29 -8.79 11.94
N LYS A 85 -14.01 -7.49 11.76
CA LYS A 85 -14.65 -6.43 12.55
C LYS A 85 -16.11 -6.26 12.16
N GLU A 86 -16.44 -6.36 10.87
CA GLU A 86 -17.81 -6.33 10.37
C GLU A 86 -18.64 -7.49 10.92
N ASP A 87 -18.09 -8.70 10.93
CA ASP A 87 -18.71 -9.88 11.55
C ASP A 87 -18.96 -9.67 13.05
N ALA A 88 -17.96 -9.15 13.78
CA ALA A 88 -18.08 -8.88 15.21
C ALA A 88 -19.13 -7.81 15.51
N LEU A 89 -19.19 -6.73 14.72
CA LEU A 89 -20.19 -5.69 14.85
C LEU A 89 -21.59 -6.22 14.58
N SER A 90 -21.76 -7.07 13.57
CA SER A 90 -23.04 -7.70 13.23
C SER A 90 -23.55 -8.60 14.37
N ALA A 91 -22.67 -9.42 14.95
CA ALA A 91 -23.00 -10.26 16.10
C ALA A 91 -23.34 -9.43 17.34
N TYR A 92 -22.62 -8.33 17.56
CA TYR A 92 -22.89 -7.41 18.67
C TYR A 92 -24.25 -6.71 18.51
N GLU A 93 -24.59 -6.25 17.30
CA GLU A 93 -25.89 -5.68 17.00
C GLU A 93 -27.02 -6.68 17.25
N GLU A 94 -26.86 -7.93 16.83
CA GLU A 94 -27.86 -8.98 17.08
C GLU A 94 -28.05 -9.25 18.59
N SER A 95 -26.94 -9.30 19.34
CA SER A 95 -26.99 -9.42 20.80
C SER A 95 -27.75 -8.27 21.45
N LEU A 96 -27.49 -7.02 21.02
CA LEU A 96 -28.22 -5.86 21.51
C LEU A 96 -29.71 -5.95 21.19
N LYS A 97 -30.09 -6.33 19.96
CA LYS A 97 -31.50 -6.54 19.59
C LYS A 97 -32.20 -7.54 20.51
N ARG A 98 -31.55 -8.67 20.80
CA ARG A 98 -32.09 -9.70 21.71
C ARG A 98 -32.24 -9.17 23.14
N GLN A 99 -31.25 -8.42 23.63
CA GLN A 99 -31.29 -7.79 24.96
C GLN A 99 -32.45 -6.78 25.06
N TYR A 100 -32.62 -5.90 24.07
CA TYR A 100 -33.73 -4.94 24.04
C TYR A 100 -35.09 -5.64 24.00
N ALA A 101 -35.26 -6.67 23.17
CA ALA A 101 -36.51 -7.44 23.13
C ALA A 101 -36.82 -8.13 24.48
N ALA A 102 -35.80 -8.64 25.18
CA ALA A 102 -35.97 -9.22 26.51
C ALA A 102 -36.34 -8.15 27.57
N LEU A 103 -35.73 -6.97 27.50
CA LEU A 103 -36.06 -5.83 28.37
C LEU A 103 -37.50 -5.34 28.15
N ASP A 104 -37.95 -5.26 26.90
CA ASP A 104 -39.34 -4.91 26.56
C ASP A 104 -40.34 -5.95 27.11
N GLY A 105 -40.02 -7.23 26.97
CA GLY A 105 -40.81 -8.31 27.54
C GLY A 105 -40.87 -8.25 29.07
N LEU A 106 -39.75 -7.97 29.74
CA LEU A 106 -39.69 -7.80 31.19
C LEU A 106 -40.51 -6.58 31.65
N LEU A 107 -40.38 -5.45 30.95
CA LEU A 107 -41.13 -4.24 31.25
C LEU A 107 -42.65 -4.45 31.08
N SER A 108 -43.06 -5.17 30.03
CA SER A 108 -44.47 -5.54 29.82
C SER A 108 -45.01 -6.40 30.96
N ARG A 109 -44.24 -7.42 31.40
CA ARG A 109 -44.61 -8.26 32.56
C ARG A 109 -44.68 -7.47 33.86
N LEU A 110 -43.75 -6.54 34.10
CA LEU A 110 -43.75 -5.68 35.27
C LEU A 110 -44.98 -4.75 35.29
N LYS A 111 -45.33 -4.15 34.15
CA LYS A 111 -46.54 -3.34 34.00
C LYS A 111 -47.80 -4.16 34.31
N GLY A 112 -47.90 -5.38 33.75
CA GLY A 112 -49.02 -6.29 34.04
C GLY A 112 -49.14 -6.66 35.52
N GLN A 113 -48.01 -6.95 36.19
CA GLN A 113 -47.99 -7.21 37.64
C GLN A 113 -48.43 -5.99 38.45
N SER A 114 -47.96 -4.79 38.10
CA SER A 114 -48.38 -3.54 38.76
C SER A 114 -49.90 -3.33 38.66
N THR A 115 -50.47 -3.53 37.47
CA THR A 115 -51.93 -3.40 37.26
C THR A 115 -52.71 -4.43 38.07
N PHE A 116 -52.24 -5.69 38.10
CA PHE A 116 -52.87 -6.75 38.90
C PHE A 116 -52.88 -6.39 40.39
N LEU A 117 -51.76 -5.97 40.95
CA LEU A 117 -51.65 -5.56 42.36
C LEU A 117 -52.57 -4.37 42.69
N GLN A 118 -52.66 -3.37 41.81
CA GLN A 118 -53.59 -2.24 41.97
C GLN A 118 -55.06 -2.69 41.97
N SER A 119 -55.42 -3.65 41.10
CA SER A 119 -56.78 -4.19 41.06
C SER A 119 -57.13 -4.97 42.34
N GLN A 120 -56.19 -5.73 42.89
CA GLN A 120 -56.37 -6.47 44.14
C GLN A 120 -56.53 -5.54 45.34
N GLN A 121 -55.77 -4.44 45.40
CA GLN A 121 -55.84 -3.45 46.48
C GLN A 121 -57.19 -2.71 46.49
N SER A 122 -57.75 -2.40 45.32
CA SER A 122 -59.08 -1.76 45.21
C SER A 122 -60.24 -2.71 45.54
N GLN A 123 -60.10 -4.02 45.29
CA GLN A 123 -61.08 -5.02 45.72
C GLN A 123 -61.00 -5.35 47.22
N GLY A 124 -59.80 -5.35 47.81
CA GLY A 124 -59.61 -5.57 49.25
C GLY A 124 -59.94 -4.36 50.14
N SER A 125 -60.20 -3.19 49.55
CA SER A 125 -60.58 -1.95 50.26
C SER A 125 -62.10 -1.71 50.29
N ARG A 126 -62.91 -2.75 50.08
CA ARG A 126 -64.39 -2.75 50.17
C ARG A 126 -64.87 -3.68 51.28
#